data_AF-A0A2E4W025-F1
#
_entry.id   AF-A0A2E4W025-F1
#
_cell.length_a   1.000
_cell.length_b   1.000
_cell.length_c   1.000
_cell.angle_alpha   90.00
_cell.angle_beta   90.00
_cell.angle_gamma   90.00
#
_symmetry.space_group_name_H-M   'P 1'
#
loop_
_entity.id
_entity.type
_entity.pdbx_description
1 polymer ?
#
loop_
_entity_poly.entity_id
_entity_poly.type
_entity_poly.pdbx_seq_one_letter_code
_entity_poly.pdbx_strand_id
1 'polypeptide(L)'
;MIAAMALIGLDVAPPQPPVNRSSPLEEIIAYSLESEAGFNELGAALTGATPPAEKVTSYTEVIKGVDGNDINLYIHKPTVVDIPIPGVVHTHGGGMVMLQASNVGYQRWRDELAATGLIVIGVEFRNGGGVLGPHPFPAGLNDCASATQWTIENSELLGISKVLVSGESGGGNLSIATALKAKEEGWIDGIDGIYSQCPYILGHYHDPPEELLSLVENDNYLLNVGDQMATISRLYDPDSSNATNPLAWPYHADISDLEGLPPFVVSVNELDPLRDEGLSFYRKLVRAGVSAVSRTVNGTCHAGDCLFLDAMPDVYRATQRDIKGFAESL
;
A
#
# COMPACT_ATOMS: atom_id res chain seq x y z
N MET A 1 -7.32 9.10 -17.49
CA MET A 1 -6.11 9.45 -16.70
C MET A 1 -5.41 10.70 -17.21
N ILE A 2 -4.71 10.66 -18.36
CA ILE A 2 -3.79 11.71 -18.82
C ILE A 2 -4.46 13.08 -18.88
N ALA A 3 -5.67 13.17 -19.43
CA ALA A 3 -6.41 14.44 -19.48
C ALA A 3 -6.71 15.04 -18.09
N ALA A 4 -6.92 14.20 -17.05
CA ALA A 4 -7.11 14.67 -15.69
C ALA A 4 -5.77 15.05 -15.04
N MET A 5 -4.70 14.29 -15.29
CA MET A 5 -3.34 14.63 -14.87
C MET A 5 -2.92 16.00 -15.42
N ALA A 6 -3.29 16.33 -16.66
CA ALA A 6 -2.99 17.61 -17.29
C ALA A 6 -3.62 18.82 -16.59
N LEU A 7 -4.76 18.65 -15.92
CA LEU A 7 -5.41 19.73 -15.17
C LEU A 7 -4.65 20.15 -13.92
N ILE A 8 -3.75 19.28 -13.44
CA ILE A 8 -2.99 19.44 -12.20
C ILE A 8 -1.48 19.29 -12.42
N GLY A 9 -1.03 19.30 -13.69
CA GLY A 9 0.38 19.28 -14.07
C GLY A 9 1.10 17.95 -13.83
N LEU A 10 0.38 16.83 -13.70
CA LEU A 10 0.96 15.50 -13.54
C LEU A 10 1.14 14.74 -14.87
N ASP A 11 0.74 15.31 -16.01
CA ASP A 11 0.85 14.71 -17.34
C ASP A 11 2.25 14.83 -17.97
N VAL A 12 3.16 15.50 -17.25
CA VAL A 12 4.57 15.65 -17.61
C VAL A 12 5.44 14.99 -16.54
N ALA A 13 6.72 14.80 -16.86
CA ALA A 13 7.70 14.32 -15.89
C ALA A 13 7.69 15.16 -14.61
N PRO A 14 7.70 14.55 -13.41
CA PRO A 14 7.79 15.30 -12.17
C PRO A 14 9.08 16.13 -12.14
N PRO A 15 9.06 17.32 -11.51
CA PRO A 15 10.27 18.12 -11.35
C PRO A 15 11.30 17.33 -10.54
N GLN A 16 12.58 17.53 -10.87
CA GLN A 16 13.65 16.94 -10.08
C GLN A 16 13.60 17.48 -8.64
N PRO A 17 13.66 16.60 -7.62
CA PRO A 17 13.63 17.05 -6.24
C PRO A 17 14.89 17.88 -5.91
N PRO A 18 14.79 18.84 -4.97
CA PRO A 18 15.95 19.63 -4.52
C PRO A 18 16.92 18.83 -3.64
N VAL A 19 16.55 17.62 -3.23
CA VAL A 19 17.34 16.68 -2.43
C VAL A 19 17.51 15.36 -3.17
N ASN A 20 18.59 14.65 -2.88
CA ASN A 20 18.83 13.29 -3.35
C ASN A 20 19.30 12.39 -2.22
N ARG A 21 19.58 11.12 -2.52
CA ARG A 21 20.03 10.13 -1.53
C ARG A 21 21.28 10.56 -0.75
N SER A 22 22.15 11.40 -1.32
CA SER A 22 23.38 11.87 -0.67
C SER A 22 23.21 13.16 0.14
N SER A 23 22.06 13.84 0.06
CA SER A 23 21.76 15.03 0.87
C SER A 23 21.78 14.72 2.38
N PRO A 24 22.01 15.69 3.27
CA PRO A 24 21.84 15.49 4.71
C PRO A 24 20.45 14.94 5.07
N LEU A 25 20.37 14.05 6.07
CA LEU A 25 19.10 13.39 6.43
C LEU A 25 18.05 14.41 6.89
N GLU A 26 18.47 15.46 7.59
CA GLU A 26 17.58 16.55 8.00
C GLU A 26 16.93 17.29 6.82
N GLU A 27 17.64 17.47 5.70
CA GLU A 27 17.10 18.10 4.49
C GLU A 27 16.09 17.19 3.81
N ILE A 28 16.38 15.89 3.77
CA ILE A 28 15.49 14.86 3.23
C ILE A 28 14.18 14.79 4.05
N ILE A 29 14.27 14.82 5.38
CA ILE A 29 13.09 14.84 6.28
C ILE A 29 12.25 16.10 6.01
N ALA A 30 12.89 17.28 5.94
CA ALA A 30 12.20 18.53 5.67
C ALA A 30 11.48 18.51 4.31
N TYR A 31 12.15 18.01 3.27
CA TYR A 31 11.56 17.87 1.94
C TYR A 31 10.40 16.87 1.91
N SER A 32 10.49 15.76 2.65
CA SER A 32 9.38 14.81 2.78
C SER A 32 8.13 15.44 3.38
N LEU A 33 8.30 16.28 4.41
CA LEU A 33 7.18 16.97 5.07
C LEU A 33 6.51 17.98 4.13
N GLU A 34 7.31 18.70 3.33
CA GLU A 34 6.79 19.63 2.32
C GLU A 34 6.06 18.89 1.19
N SER A 35 6.65 17.79 0.69
CA SER A 35 6.08 16.98 -0.40
C SER A 35 4.75 16.33 -0.01
N GLU A 36 4.63 15.87 1.23
CA GLU A 36 3.41 15.25 1.77
C GLU A 36 2.20 16.18 1.68
N ALA A 37 2.37 17.48 1.93
CA ALA A 37 1.29 18.46 1.83
C ALA A 37 0.69 18.50 0.40
N GLY A 38 1.53 18.46 -0.63
CA GLY A 38 1.09 18.45 -2.03
C GLY A 38 0.33 17.18 -2.42
N PHE A 39 0.80 16.01 -1.95
CA PHE A 39 0.09 14.74 -2.20
C PHE A 39 -1.26 14.67 -1.46
N ASN A 40 -1.40 15.29 -0.30
CA ASN A 40 -2.67 15.34 0.44
C ASN A 40 -3.75 16.11 -0.35
N GLU A 41 -3.38 17.21 -1.01
CA GLU A 41 -4.30 17.98 -1.85
C GLU A 41 -4.77 17.19 -3.08
N LEU A 42 -3.91 16.32 -3.62
CA LEU A 42 -4.21 15.49 -4.78
C LEU A 42 -5.39 14.54 -4.54
N GLY A 43 -5.46 13.92 -3.35
CA GLY A 43 -6.53 12.97 -3.02
C GLY A 43 -7.92 13.59 -3.18
N ALA A 44 -8.11 14.80 -2.63
CA ALA A 44 -9.39 15.51 -2.77
C ALA A 44 -9.68 15.94 -4.22
N ALA A 45 -8.65 16.34 -4.98
CA ALA A 45 -8.80 16.75 -6.37
C ALA A 45 -9.19 15.59 -7.31
N LEU A 46 -8.78 14.36 -7.01
CA LEU A 46 -9.00 13.18 -7.86
C LEU A 46 -10.27 12.39 -7.53
N THR A 47 -10.87 12.63 -6.36
CA THR A 47 -12.03 11.87 -5.88
C THR A 47 -13.21 12.71 -5.41
N GLY A 48 -13.11 14.04 -5.50
CA GLY A 48 -14.08 14.98 -4.94
C GLY A 48 -15.32 15.22 -5.79
N ALA A 49 -15.27 14.96 -7.10
CA ALA A 49 -16.39 15.18 -8.01
C ALA A 49 -17.41 14.03 -7.98
N THR A 50 -16.98 12.81 -7.70
CA THR A 50 -17.87 11.65 -7.56
C THR A 50 -18.61 11.74 -6.22
N PRO A 51 -19.96 11.62 -6.19
CA PRO A 51 -20.73 11.62 -4.94
C PRO A 51 -20.22 10.58 -3.95
N PRO A 52 -20.21 10.84 -2.63
CA PRO A 52 -19.75 9.88 -1.62
C PRO A 52 -20.45 8.53 -1.75
N ALA A 53 -19.76 7.45 -1.36
CA ALA A 53 -20.35 6.12 -1.35
C ALA A 53 -21.57 6.08 -0.41
N GLU A 54 -22.67 5.51 -0.89
CA GLU A 54 -23.88 5.38 -0.10
C GLU A 54 -23.84 4.11 0.77
N LYS A 55 -24.64 4.10 1.84
CA LYS A 55 -24.86 2.92 2.70
C LYS A 55 -23.59 2.41 3.40
N VAL A 56 -22.62 3.27 3.65
CA VAL A 56 -21.43 3.00 4.47
C VAL A 56 -21.51 3.80 5.77
N THR A 57 -21.03 3.20 6.86
CA THR A 57 -20.76 3.89 8.13
C THR A 57 -19.31 3.70 8.51
N SER A 58 -18.74 4.70 9.17
CA SER A 58 -17.35 4.67 9.62
C SER A 58 -17.20 5.11 11.06
N TYR A 59 -16.24 4.54 11.78
CA TYR A 59 -15.83 4.98 13.11
C TYR A 59 -14.34 4.72 13.33
N THR A 60 -13.76 5.33 14.36
CA THR A 60 -12.36 5.13 14.73
C THR A 60 -12.27 4.32 16.02
N GLU A 61 -11.46 3.27 15.99
CA GLU A 61 -11.00 2.54 17.17
C GLU A 61 -9.53 2.89 17.43
N VAL A 62 -9.10 2.90 18.70
CA VAL A 62 -7.70 3.17 19.06
C VAL A 62 -7.13 1.97 19.79
N ILE A 63 -6.12 1.36 19.21
CA ILE A 63 -5.43 0.20 19.79
C ILE A 63 -4.02 0.58 20.25
N LYS A 64 -3.38 -0.33 21.00
CA LYS A 64 -1.98 -0.19 21.39
C LYS A 64 -1.07 -0.98 20.46
N GLY A 65 -0.03 -0.31 19.96
CA GLY A 65 1.10 -0.95 19.28
C GLY A 65 2.10 -1.57 20.25
N VAL A 66 3.08 -2.29 19.71
CA VAL A 66 4.11 -3.00 20.48
C VAL A 66 4.99 -2.08 21.35
N ASP A 67 5.11 -0.80 20.98
CA ASP A 67 5.87 0.20 21.75
C ASP A 67 4.99 0.97 22.76
N GLY A 68 3.73 0.58 22.92
CA GLY A 68 2.73 1.29 23.73
C GLY A 68 2.15 2.54 23.07
N ASN A 69 2.51 2.82 21.81
CA ASN A 69 1.93 3.88 20.99
C ASN A 69 0.45 3.60 20.69
N ASP A 70 -0.31 4.68 20.50
CA ASP A 70 -1.67 4.58 19.97
C ASP A 70 -1.63 4.37 18.45
N ILE A 71 -2.50 3.51 17.94
CA ILE A 71 -2.72 3.28 16.51
C ILE A 71 -4.21 3.51 16.25
N ASN A 72 -4.54 4.49 15.39
CA ASN A 72 -5.91 4.69 14.97
C ASN A 72 -6.28 3.67 13.88
N LEU A 73 -7.42 3.01 14.05
CA LEU A 73 -8.03 2.14 13.07
C LEU A 73 -9.30 2.82 12.54
N TYR A 74 -9.30 3.22 11.28
CA TYR A 74 -10.49 3.77 10.62
C TYR A 74 -11.29 2.62 10.03
N ILE A 75 -12.39 2.25 10.71
CA ILE A 75 -13.21 1.10 10.34
C ILE A 75 -14.39 1.59 9.52
N HIS A 76 -14.51 1.09 8.29
CA HIS A 76 -15.57 1.38 7.31
C HIS A 76 -16.35 0.11 7.04
N LYS A 77 -17.68 0.17 7.07
CA LYS A 77 -18.53 -1.01 6.85
C LYS A 77 -19.88 -0.66 6.24
N PRO A 78 -20.55 -1.60 5.56
CA PRO A 78 -21.95 -1.46 5.19
C PRO A 78 -22.81 -1.07 6.40
N THR A 79 -23.81 -0.22 6.16
CA THR A 79 -24.82 0.17 7.15
C THR A 79 -25.57 -1.01 7.74
N VAL A 80 -25.69 -2.11 6.99
CA VAL A 80 -26.34 -3.35 7.41
C VAL A 80 -25.39 -4.52 7.13
N VAL A 81 -25.07 -5.29 8.16
CA VAL A 81 -24.26 -6.51 8.11
C VAL A 81 -25.04 -7.58 8.88
N ASP A 82 -25.81 -8.40 8.16
CA ASP A 82 -26.68 -9.43 8.76
C ASP A 82 -25.97 -10.77 8.97
N ILE A 83 -24.88 -10.99 8.24
CA ILE A 83 -24.00 -12.17 8.34
C ILE A 83 -22.54 -11.69 8.36
N PRO A 84 -21.61 -12.45 8.95
CA PRO A 84 -20.19 -12.15 8.83
C PRO A 84 -19.76 -12.06 7.35
N ILE A 85 -18.99 -11.02 7.02
CA ILE A 85 -18.50 -10.74 5.65
C ILE A 85 -16.97 -10.58 5.67
N PRO A 86 -16.27 -10.69 4.52
CA PRO A 86 -14.82 -10.53 4.52
C PRO A 86 -14.39 -9.13 4.99
N GLY A 87 -13.29 -9.11 5.74
CA GLY A 87 -12.62 -7.93 6.27
C GLY A 87 -11.30 -7.68 5.56
N VAL A 88 -10.97 -6.41 5.33
CA VAL A 88 -9.74 -5.96 4.68
C VAL A 88 -8.99 -5.04 5.62
N VAL A 89 -7.84 -5.47 6.12
CA VAL A 89 -6.87 -4.61 6.79
C VAL A 89 -6.12 -3.84 5.69
N HIS A 90 -6.39 -2.54 5.63
CA HIS A 90 -5.90 -1.65 4.57
C HIS A 90 -4.68 -0.86 5.04
N THR A 91 -3.52 -1.13 4.44
CA THR A 91 -2.28 -0.39 4.64
C THR A 91 -2.06 0.57 3.46
N HIS A 92 -2.02 1.88 3.70
CA HIS A 92 -1.94 2.89 2.65
C HIS A 92 -0.52 3.04 2.06
N GLY A 93 -0.45 3.62 0.85
CA GLY A 93 0.78 3.98 0.15
C GLY A 93 1.50 5.20 0.73
N GLY A 94 2.44 5.76 -0.04
CA GLY A 94 3.34 6.82 0.43
C GLY A 94 4.75 6.31 0.82
N GLY A 95 5.15 5.17 0.27
CA GLY A 95 6.50 4.61 0.43
C GLY A 95 6.89 4.30 1.87
N MET A 96 5.91 4.01 2.74
CA MET A 96 6.07 3.79 4.19
C MET A 96 6.64 5.01 4.95
N VAL A 97 6.63 6.18 4.31
CA VAL A 97 7.37 7.38 4.74
C VAL A 97 6.47 8.59 4.86
N MET A 98 5.34 8.66 4.17
CA MET A 98 4.44 9.81 4.21
C MET A 98 3.00 9.40 3.88
N LEU A 99 2.10 10.38 3.91
CA LEU A 99 0.65 10.29 3.81
C LEU A 99 0.02 9.69 5.07
N GLN A 100 -1.30 9.85 5.18
CA GLN A 100 -2.06 9.43 6.35
C GLN A 100 -3.28 8.64 5.90
N ALA A 101 -3.62 7.54 6.56
CA ALA A 101 -4.87 6.80 6.35
C ALA A 101 -6.11 7.70 6.48
N SER A 102 -6.04 8.77 7.27
CA SER A 102 -7.07 9.81 7.40
C SER A 102 -7.26 10.71 6.18
N ASN A 103 -6.36 10.68 5.19
CA ASN A 103 -6.49 11.48 3.98
C ASN A 103 -7.76 11.13 3.18
N VAL A 104 -8.35 12.14 2.53
CA VAL A 104 -9.61 12.03 1.77
C VAL A 104 -9.56 10.92 0.71
N GLY A 105 -8.44 10.78 -0.01
CA GLY A 105 -8.29 9.74 -1.04
C GLY A 105 -8.37 8.33 -0.47
N TYR A 106 -7.70 8.06 0.66
CA TYR A 106 -7.74 6.74 1.31
C TYR A 106 -9.04 6.49 2.06
N GLN A 107 -9.63 7.53 2.67
CA GLN A 107 -10.99 7.43 3.20
C GLN A 107 -11.95 7.01 2.07
N ARG A 108 -11.86 7.68 0.92
CA ARG A 108 -12.70 7.38 -0.23
C ARG A 108 -12.51 5.97 -0.75
N TRP A 109 -11.26 5.50 -0.83
CA TRP A 109 -10.95 4.11 -1.19
C TRP A 109 -11.64 3.10 -0.27
N ARG A 110 -11.53 3.30 1.04
CA ARG A 110 -12.18 2.42 2.04
C ARG A 110 -13.69 2.50 2.00
N ASP A 111 -14.26 3.69 1.80
CA ASP A 111 -15.70 3.89 1.65
C ASP A 111 -16.25 3.13 0.42
N GLU A 112 -15.64 3.32 -0.75
CA GLU A 112 -16.06 2.62 -1.98
C GLU A 112 -15.91 1.10 -1.82
N LEU A 113 -14.82 0.64 -1.20
CA LEU A 113 -14.58 -0.79 -1.01
C LEU A 113 -15.57 -1.39 -0.01
N ALA A 114 -15.87 -0.68 1.08
CA ALA A 114 -16.89 -1.10 2.04
C ALA A 114 -18.29 -1.16 1.41
N ALA A 115 -18.61 -0.24 0.50
CA ALA A 115 -19.87 -0.24 -0.24
C ALA A 115 -20.06 -1.49 -1.13
N THR A 116 -18.98 -2.22 -1.45
CA THR A 116 -19.06 -3.52 -2.15
C THR A 116 -19.48 -4.68 -1.25
N GLY A 117 -19.65 -4.45 0.06
CA GLY A 117 -19.97 -5.50 1.03
C GLY A 117 -18.73 -6.09 1.69
N LEU A 118 -17.79 -5.23 2.11
CA LEU A 118 -16.60 -5.58 2.87
C LEU A 118 -16.50 -4.72 4.13
N ILE A 119 -15.85 -5.23 5.17
CA ILE A 119 -15.42 -4.39 6.30
C ILE A 119 -13.99 -3.97 6.01
N VAL A 120 -13.67 -2.68 6.09
CA VAL A 120 -12.34 -2.16 5.72
C VAL A 120 -11.75 -1.40 6.89
N ILE A 121 -10.57 -1.83 7.36
CA ILE A 121 -9.87 -1.32 8.53
C ILE A 121 -8.62 -0.59 8.05
N GLY A 122 -8.70 0.73 7.92
CA GLY A 122 -7.55 1.57 7.57
C GLY A 122 -6.63 1.76 8.76
N VAL A 123 -5.36 1.37 8.63
CA VAL A 123 -4.36 1.47 9.69
C VAL A 123 -3.59 2.79 9.57
N GLU A 124 -3.64 3.64 10.60
CA GLU A 124 -2.81 4.86 10.72
C GLU A 124 -1.47 4.50 11.38
N PHE A 125 -0.57 3.90 10.61
CA PHE A 125 0.74 3.45 11.09
C PHE A 125 1.74 4.62 11.16
N ARG A 126 2.78 4.47 11.99
CA ARG A 126 3.91 5.42 12.04
C ARG A 126 4.70 5.41 10.74
N ASN A 127 5.01 6.59 10.22
CA ASN A 127 5.75 6.77 8.96
C ASN A 127 7.26 6.98 9.19
N GLY A 128 8.08 6.61 8.21
CA GLY A 128 9.52 6.92 8.18
C GLY A 128 9.86 8.41 8.10
N GLY A 129 8.94 9.24 7.60
CA GLY A 129 9.06 10.70 7.51
C GLY A 129 7.67 11.37 7.65
N GLY A 130 7.53 12.59 7.12
CA GLY A 130 6.26 13.30 7.11
C GLY A 130 5.70 13.63 8.50
N VAL A 131 4.40 13.94 8.57
CA VAL A 131 3.67 14.36 9.77
C VAL A 131 3.59 13.25 10.82
N LEU A 132 3.57 11.99 10.39
CA LEU A 132 3.50 10.81 11.27
C LEU A 132 4.87 10.16 11.55
N GLY A 133 5.96 10.83 11.20
CA GLY A 133 7.33 10.36 11.40
C GLY A 133 8.20 11.32 12.21
N PRO A 134 9.53 11.10 12.26
CA PRO A 134 10.29 10.09 11.52
C PRO A 134 10.52 8.81 12.34
N HIS A 135 9.83 7.74 11.98
CA HIS A 135 9.96 6.42 12.60
C HIS A 135 10.45 5.40 11.57
N PRO A 136 11.78 5.16 11.47
CA PRO A 136 12.34 4.19 10.53
C PRO A 136 11.78 2.78 10.71
N PHE A 137 12.06 1.91 9.73
CA PHE A 137 11.81 0.48 9.84
C PHE A 137 12.36 -0.08 11.19
N PRO A 138 11.61 -0.94 11.92
CA PRO A 138 10.34 -1.58 11.54
C PRO A 138 9.08 -0.93 12.14
N ALA A 139 9.08 0.35 12.53
CA ALA A 139 7.98 0.95 13.31
C ALA A 139 6.59 0.81 12.63
N GLY A 140 6.45 1.26 11.38
CA GLY A 140 5.19 1.15 10.64
C GLY A 140 4.76 -0.30 10.38
N LEU A 141 5.71 -1.22 10.15
CA LEU A 141 5.43 -2.66 10.01
C LEU A 141 4.87 -3.25 11.30
N ASN A 142 5.47 -2.90 12.45
CA ASN A 142 4.99 -3.35 13.75
C ASN A 142 3.57 -2.84 14.05
N ASP A 143 3.25 -1.61 13.64
CA ASP A 143 1.90 -1.05 13.78
C ASP A 143 0.89 -1.80 12.88
N CYS A 144 1.27 -2.13 11.64
CA CYS A 144 0.45 -2.94 10.72
C CYS A 144 0.22 -4.36 11.25
N ALA A 145 1.25 -5.00 11.80
CA ALA A 145 1.14 -6.30 12.45
C ALA A 145 0.18 -6.25 13.65
N SER A 146 0.34 -5.25 14.54
CA SER A 146 -0.53 -5.06 15.70
C SER A 146 -2.00 -4.88 15.30
N ALA A 147 -2.26 -4.06 14.26
CA ALA A 147 -3.60 -3.85 13.73
C ALA A 147 -4.21 -5.12 13.10
N THR A 148 -3.39 -5.91 12.41
CA THR A 148 -3.82 -7.17 11.80
C THR A 148 -4.16 -8.20 12.87
N GLN A 149 -3.29 -8.39 13.87
CA GLN A 149 -3.54 -9.29 15.00
C GLN A 149 -4.79 -8.88 15.78
N TRP A 150 -4.96 -7.58 16.06
CA TRP A 150 -6.17 -7.09 16.71
C TRP A 150 -7.43 -7.38 15.87
N THR A 151 -7.36 -7.23 14.56
CA THR A 151 -8.48 -7.54 13.65
C THR A 151 -8.82 -9.02 13.67
N ILE A 152 -7.83 -9.91 13.68
CA ILE A 152 -8.01 -11.36 13.79
C ILE A 152 -8.72 -11.72 15.11
N GLU A 153 -8.21 -11.19 16.23
CA GLU A 153 -8.73 -11.42 17.58
C GLU A 153 -10.16 -10.87 17.78
N ASN A 154 -10.52 -9.81 17.06
CA ASN A 154 -11.84 -9.15 17.15
C ASN A 154 -12.75 -9.48 15.96
N SER A 155 -12.39 -10.45 15.13
CA SER A 155 -13.13 -10.79 13.91
C SER A 155 -14.62 -11.07 14.16
N GLU A 156 -14.95 -11.86 15.19
CA GLU A 156 -16.34 -12.14 15.58
C GLU A 156 -17.11 -10.86 15.97
N LEU A 157 -16.49 -10.00 16.79
CA LEU A 157 -17.11 -8.73 17.22
C LEU A 157 -17.33 -7.76 16.05
N LEU A 158 -16.40 -7.73 15.11
CA LEU A 158 -16.47 -6.89 13.92
C LEU A 158 -17.45 -7.44 12.89
N GLY A 159 -17.80 -8.74 12.95
CA GLY A 159 -18.57 -9.42 11.91
C GLY A 159 -17.73 -9.77 10.69
N ILE A 160 -16.45 -10.08 10.89
CA ILE A 160 -15.49 -10.45 9.86
C ILE A 160 -15.46 -11.98 9.71
N SER A 161 -15.67 -12.47 8.49
CA SER A 161 -15.58 -13.91 8.18
C SER A 161 -14.18 -14.37 7.74
N LYS A 162 -13.41 -13.46 7.15
CA LYS A 162 -12.10 -13.69 6.52
C LYS A 162 -11.24 -12.43 6.66
N VAL A 163 -9.95 -12.57 6.94
CA VAL A 163 -9.02 -11.45 7.09
C VAL A 163 -8.09 -11.39 5.88
N LEU A 164 -8.31 -10.39 5.02
CA LEU A 164 -7.43 -10.00 3.93
C LEU A 164 -6.54 -8.84 4.39
N VAL A 165 -5.24 -8.85 4.05
CA VAL A 165 -4.41 -7.63 4.12
C VAL A 165 -4.21 -7.08 2.72
N SER A 166 -4.46 -5.79 2.53
CA SER A 166 -4.40 -5.16 1.21
C SER A 166 -3.82 -3.75 1.28
N GLY A 167 -3.11 -3.36 0.22
CA GLY A 167 -2.55 -2.02 0.11
C GLY A 167 -1.85 -1.79 -1.21
N GLU A 168 -1.60 -0.52 -1.53
CA GLU A 168 -0.94 -0.08 -2.74
C GLU A 168 0.42 0.56 -2.50
N SER A 169 1.36 0.41 -3.43
CA SER A 169 2.69 1.04 -3.34
C SER A 169 3.44 0.63 -2.08
N GLY A 170 3.80 1.58 -1.21
CA GLY A 170 4.37 1.30 0.10
C GLY A 170 3.42 0.53 1.04
N GLY A 171 2.11 0.68 0.86
CA GLY A 171 1.11 -0.16 1.51
C GLY A 171 1.12 -1.59 0.96
N GLY A 172 1.38 -1.73 -0.35
CA GLY A 172 1.61 -3.04 -0.97
C GLY A 172 2.84 -3.75 -0.40
N ASN A 173 3.91 -3.01 -0.07
CA ASN A 173 5.05 -3.51 0.68
C ASN A 173 4.64 -3.96 2.08
N LEU A 174 4.01 -3.09 2.87
CA LEU A 174 3.60 -3.40 4.25
C LEU A 174 2.62 -4.58 4.32
N SER A 175 1.74 -4.75 3.33
CA SER A 175 0.87 -5.92 3.22
C SER A 175 1.65 -7.22 3.07
N ILE A 176 2.65 -7.24 2.18
CA ILE A 176 3.51 -8.42 1.99
C ILE A 176 4.38 -8.65 3.23
N ALA A 177 5.04 -7.61 3.74
CA ALA A 177 5.91 -7.69 4.91
C ALA A 177 5.15 -8.13 6.18
N THR A 178 3.89 -7.74 6.33
CA THR A 178 3.02 -8.21 7.43
C THR A 178 2.80 -9.71 7.35
N ALA A 179 2.59 -10.28 6.14
CA ALA A 179 2.47 -11.72 5.95
C ALA A 179 3.78 -12.46 6.29
N LEU A 180 4.92 -11.92 5.85
CA LEU A 180 6.24 -12.48 6.18
C LEU A 180 6.49 -12.48 7.69
N LYS A 181 6.24 -11.35 8.34
CA LYS A 181 6.35 -11.22 9.80
C LYS A 181 5.41 -12.15 10.54
N ALA A 182 4.16 -12.29 10.07
CA ALA A 182 3.19 -13.20 10.64
C ALA A 182 3.64 -14.67 10.57
N LYS A 183 4.30 -15.05 9.47
CA LYS A 183 4.89 -16.38 9.33
C LYS A 183 6.07 -16.58 10.27
N GLU A 184 6.99 -15.61 10.34
CA GLU A 184 8.14 -15.65 11.26
C GLU A 184 7.71 -15.75 12.73
N GLU A 185 6.62 -15.10 13.10
CA GLU A 185 6.10 -15.03 14.47
C GLU A 185 5.01 -16.08 14.79
N GLY A 186 4.62 -16.90 13.81
CA GLY A 186 3.72 -18.04 14.02
C GLY A 186 2.23 -17.72 14.13
N TRP A 187 1.76 -16.62 13.53
CA TRP A 187 0.34 -16.23 13.51
C TRP A 187 -0.23 -16.05 12.09
N ILE A 188 0.49 -16.50 11.05
CA ILE A 188 0.07 -16.42 9.64
C ILE A 188 -1.27 -17.09 9.35
N ASP A 189 -1.66 -18.13 10.10
CA ASP A 189 -2.93 -18.85 9.92
C ASP A 189 -4.16 -17.97 10.17
N GLY A 190 -4.00 -16.81 10.80
CA GLY A 190 -5.06 -15.81 10.97
C GLY A 190 -5.25 -14.89 9.76
N ILE A 191 -4.35 -14.92 8.77
CA ILE A 191 -4.49 -14.14 7.53
C ILE A 191 -4.94 -15.07 6.41
N ASP A 192 -6.16 -14.85 5.90
CA ASP A 192 -6.74 -15.69 4.86
C ASP A 192 -6.20 -15.38 3.45
N GLY A 193 -5.68 -14.17 3.21
CA GLY A 193 -5.12 -13.79 1.92
C GLY A 193 -4.42 -12.44 1.92
N ILE A 194 -3.66 -12.18 0.85
CA ILE A 194 -2.95 -10.90 0.63
C ILE A 194 -3.28 -10.36 -0.76
N TYR A 195 -3.59 -9.07 -0.85
CA TYR A 195 -3.80 -8.38 -2.11
C TYR A 195 -2.89 -7.14 -2.20
N SER A 196 -1.80 -7.26 -2.95
CA SER A 196 -0.78 -6.22 -3.05
C SER A 196 -0.87 -5.51 -4.41
N GLN A 197 -1.07 -4.20 -4.37
CA GLN A 197 -1.22 -3.33 -5.54
C GLN A 197 0.07 -2.54 -5.78
N CYS A 198 0.53 -2.48 -7.02
CA CYS A 198 1.74 -1.76 -7.48
C CYS A 198 2.87 -1.73 -6.44
N PRO A 199 3.32 -2.89 -5.91
CA PRO A 199 4.14 -2.94 -4.70
C PRO A 199 5.48 -2.24 -4.87
N TYR A 200 5.87 -1.44 -3.86
CA TYR A 200 7.16 -0.74 -3.73
C TYR A 200 8.11 -1.53 -2.81
N ILE A 201 8.84 -2.48 -3.36
CA ILE A 201 9.44 -3.60 -2.60
C ILE A 201 10.93 -3.82 -2.86
N LEU A 202 11.56 -3.13 -3.81
CA LEU A 202 12.97 -3.31 -4.15
C LEU A 202 13.95 -2.64 -3.17
N GLY A 203 13.69 -1.37 -2.82
CA GLY A 203 14.47 -0.63 -1.82
C GLY A 203 15.78 0.02 -2.24
N HIS A 204 16.32 -0.29 -3.43
CA HIS A 204 17.60 0.27 -3.91
C HIS A 204 17.56 0.85 -5.34
N TYR A 205 16.66 1.80 -5.57
CA TYR A 205 16.36 2.40 -6.89
C TYR A 205 17.51 3.17 -7.57
N HIS A 206 18.57 3.52 -6.84
CA HIS A 206 19.76 4.18 -7.40
C HIS A 206 20.67 3.27 -8.25
N ASP A 207 20.59 1.96 -8.04
CA ASP A 207 21.39 0.94 -8.72
C ASP A 207 20.54 -0.33 -8.88
N PRO A 208 19.46 -0.26 -9.68
CA PRO A 208 18.52 -1.35 -9.77
C PRO A 208 19.07 -2.50 -10.63
N PRO A 209 18.60 -3.74 -10.41
CA PRO A 209 18.91 -4.87 -11.28
C PRO A 209 18.55 -4.59 -12.75
N GLU A 210 19.42 -4.99 -13.68
CA GLU A 210 19.23 -4.75 -15.12
C GLU A 210 17.96 -5.41 -15.68
N GLU A 211 17.46 -6.46 -15.03
CA GLU A 211 16.23 -7.14 -15.41
C GLU A 211 14.93 -6.36 -15.12
N LEU A 212 14.98 -5.32 -14.28
CA LEU A 212 13.81 -4.49 -13.94
C LEU A 212 13.66 -3.33 -14.92
N LEU A 213 13.40 -3.68 -16.18
CA LEU A 213 13.33 -2.73 -17.30
C LEU A 213 12.28 -1.63 -17.11
N SER A 214 11.20 -1.90 -16.39
CA SER A 214 10.16 -0.90 -16.08
C SER A 214 10.72 0.33 -15.36
N LEU A 215 11.76 0.17 -14.54
CA LEU A 215 12.41 1.29 -13.83
C LEU A 215 13.10 2.28 -14.77
N VAL A 216 13.36 1.88 -16.03
CA VAL A 216 13.90 2.76 -17.08
C VAL A 216 12.81 3.13 -18.09
N GLU A 217 12.00 2.15 -18.50
CA GLU A 217 10.91 2.32 -19.48
C GLU A 217 9.88 3.37 -19.03
N ASN A 218 9.53 3.37 -17.75
CA ASN A 218 8.48 4.19 -17.16
C ASN A 218 9.02 5.19 -16.12
N ASP A 219 10.34 5.45 -16.11
CA ASP A 219 10.88 6.51 -15.24
C ASP A 219 10.21 7.85 -15.56
N ASN A 220 9.94 8.63 -14.52
CA ASN A 220 9.24 9.92 -14.57
C ASN A 220 7.76 9.84 -14.96
N TYR A 221 7.13 8.67 -14.95
CA TYR A 221 5.68 8.55 -15.08
C TYR A 221 5.06 8.56 -13.69
N LEU A 222 4.68 9.76 -13.23
CA LEU A 222 4.26 10.10 -11.85
C LEU A 222 5.39 9.97 -10.80
N LEU A 223 6.15 8.87 -10.83
CA LEU A 223 7.28 8.61 -9.94
C LEU A 223 8.61 8.89 -10.64
N ASN A 224 9.57 9.45 -9.91
CA ASN A 224 10.97 9.56 -10.34
C ASN A 224 11.82 8.50 -9.60
N VAL A 225 12.41 7.57 -10.34
CA VAL A 225 13.16 6.43 -9.79
C VAL A 225 14.47 6.90 -9.14
N GLY A 226 15.17 7.84 -9.79
CA GLY A 226 16.50 8.30 -9.40
C GLY A 226 16.56 8.96 -8.03
N ASP A 227 16.08 10.20 -7.92
CA ASP A 227 16.27 11.00 -6.71
C ASP A 227 15.10 10.89 -5.73
N GLN A 228 13.85 10.89 -6.23
CA GLN A 228 12.66 10.88 -5.37
C GLN A 228 12.53 9.54 -4.63
N MET A 229 12.46 8.41 -5.35
CA MET A 229 12.31 7.10 -4.73
C MET A 229 13.54 6.70 -3.89
N ALA A 230 14.76 7.05 -4.33
CA ALA A 230 15.96 6.79 -3.52
C ALA A 230 15.94 7.58 -2.20
N THR A 231 15.44 8.82 -2.20
CA THR A 231 15.28 9.63 -0.98
C THR A 231 14.24 9.03 -0.03
N ILE A 232 13.11 8.55 -0.55
CA ILE A 232 12.08 7.84 0.23
C ILE A 232 12.66 6.56 0.85
N SER A 233 13.36 5.74 0.07
CA SER A 233 13.97 4.49 0.59
C SER A 233 14.95 4.76 1.75
N ARG A 234 15.69 5.88 1.69
CA ARG A 234 16.61 6.27 2.76
C ARG A 234 15.89 6.76 4.03
N LEU A 235 14.73 7.41 3.93
CA LEU A 235 13.95 7.76 5.13
C LEU A 235 13.47 6.51 5.88
N TYR A 236 13.14 5.45 5.14
CA TYR A 236 12.68 4.20 5.72
C TYR A 236 13.81 3.39 6.37
N ASP A 237 14.99 3.36 5.76
CA ASP A 237 16.19 2.67 6.27
C ASP A 237 17.45 3.58 6.15
N PRO A 238 17.63 4.54 7.09
CA PRO A 238 18.66 5.59 6.99
C PRO A 238 20.08 5.10 6.78
N ASP A 239 20.43 3.99 7.43
CA ASP A 239 21.77 3.39 7.39
C ASP A 239 21.88 2.26 6.35
N SER A 240 20.80 2.00 5.59
CA SER A 240 20.73 0.90 4.61
C SER A 240 21.03 -0.49 5.21
N SER A 241 20.86 -0.64 6.52
CA SER A 241 21.16 -1.87 7.27
C SER A 241 20.18 -3.00 6.96
N ASN A 242 19.03 -2.66 6.39
CA ASN A 242 17.95 -3.57 6.01
C ASN A 242 17.79 -3.66 4.49
N ALA A 243 18.79 -3.22 3.70
CA ALA A 243 18.70 -3.14 2.24
C ALA A 243 18.30 -4.45 1.54
N THR A 244 18.59 -5.60 2.14
CA THR A 244 18.18 -6.94 1.65
C THR A 244 17.32 -7.70 2.67
N ASN A 245 16.79 -7.02 3.69
CA ASN A 245 15.91 -7.63 4.67
C ASN A 245 14.50 -7.76 4.05
N PRO A 246 13.94 -8.98 3.91
CA PRO A 246 12.65 -9.17 3.25
C PRO A 246 11.47 -8.55 4.00
N LEU A 247 11.61 -8.24 5.30
CA LEU A 247 10.60 -7.49 6.05
C LEU A 247 10.60 -5.99 5.73
N ALA A 248 11.72 -5.43 5.28
CA ALA A 248 11.78 -4.03 4.83
C ALA A 248 11.51 -3.91 3.33
N TRP A 249 12.06 -4.86 2.56
CA TRP A 249 12.04 -4.88 1.11
C TRP A 249 11.70 -6.29 0.62
N PRO A 250 10.39 -6.63 0.54
CA PRO A 250 9.93 -7.98 0.18
C PRO A 250 10.45 -8.54 -1.14
N TYR A 251 10.95 -7.71 -2.05
CA TYR A 251 11.63 -8.18 -3.26
C TYR A 251 12.77 -9.14 -2.94
N HIS A 252 13.44 -9.00 -1.79
CA HIS A 252 14.59 -9.81 -1.39
C HIS A 252 14.23 -11.13 -0.70
N ALA A 253 12.93 -11.44 -0.52
CA ALA A 253 12.51 -12.71 0.05
C ALA A 253 13.02 -13.90 -0.77
N ASP A 254 13.58 -14.89 -0.08
CA ASP A 254 13.94 -16.19 -0.65
C ASP A 254 12.70 -17.06 -0.81
N ILE A 255 12.79 -18.10 -1.64
CA ILE A 255 11.67 -19.03 -1.86
C ILE A 255 11.18 -19.64 -0.53
N SER A 256 12.10 -19.99 0.37
CA SER A 256 11.77 -20.54 1.70
C SER A 256 10.99 -19.55 2.58
N ASP A 257 11.20 -18.25 2.41
CA ASP A 257 10.48 -17.22 3.17
C ASP A 257 9.01 -17.16 2.74
N LEU A 258 8.72 -17.56 1.49
CA LEU A 258 7.38 -17.51 0.89
C LEU A 258 6.58 -18.80 1.04
N GLU A 259 7.23 -19.95 1.27
CA GLU A 259 6.55 -21.24 1.39
C GLU A 259 5.49 -21.24 2.51
N GLY A 260 4.27 -21.70 2.24
CA GLY A 260 3.20 -21.75 3.23
C GLY A 260 2.52 -20.42 3.56
N LEU A 261 2.83 -19.34 2.83
CA LEU A 261 2.01 -18.12 2.86
C LEU A 261 0.59 -18.39 2.30
N PRO A 262 -0.43 -17.60 2.71
CA PRO A 262 -1.81 -17.74 2.22
C PRO A 262 -1.91 -17.39 0.72
N PRO A 263 -3.08 -17.49 0.08
CA PRO A 263 -3.26 -17.02 -1.30
C PRO A 263 -2.90 -15.54 -1.50
N PHE A 264 -2.35 -15.20 -2.67
CA PHE A 264 -1.92 -13.85 -3.04
C PHE A 264 -2.53 -13.36 -4.35
N VAL A 265 -2.81 -12.06 -4.41
CA VAL A 265 -2.96 -11.31 -5.66
C VAL A 265 -1.88 -10.23 -5.72
N VAL A 266 -1.16 -10.18 -6.85
CA VAL A 266 -0.21 -9.09 -7.16
C VAL A 266 -0.73 -8.32 -8.38
N SER A 267 -1.28 -7.14 -8.14
CA SER A 267 -1.79 -6.25 -9.19
C SER A 267 -0.75 -5.21 -9.55
N VAL A 268 -0.32 -5.13 -10.80
CA VAL A 268 0.63 -4.11 -11.28
C VAL A 268 -0.04 -3.16 -12.27
N ASN A 269 0.51 -1.96 -12.43
CA ASN A 269 0.06 -0.99 -13.42
C ASN A 269 0.99 -1.05 -14.66
N GLU A 270 0.43 -0.90 -15.87
CA GLU A 270 1.22 -1.05 -17.13
C GLU A 270 2.33 0.01 -17.27
N LEU A 271 2.02 1.25 -16.92
CA LEU A 271 2.87 2.44 -17.12
C LEU A 271 3.53 2.88 -15.80
N ASP A 272 3.92 1.91 -14.98
CA ASP A 272 4.50 2.10 -13.65
C ASP A 272 5.96 1.64 -13.63
N PRO A 273 6.90 2.45 -13.11
CA PRO A 273 8.28 2.01 -12.95
C PRO A 273 8.42 0.78 -12.03
N LEU A 274 7.50 0.56 -11.09
CA LEU A 274 7.51 -0.57 -10.14
C LEU A 274 6.88 -1.86 -10.71
N ARG A 275 6.46 -1.86 -11.98
CA ARG A 275 5.78 -3.00 -12.59
C ARG A 275 6.59 -4.29 -12.50
N ASP A 276 7.86 -4.24 -12.89
CA ASP A 276 8.66 -5.46 -13.04
C ASP A 276 9.11 -6.06 -11.69
N GLU A 277 9.27 -5.26 -10.64
CA GLU A 277 9.56 -5.78 -9.28
C GLU A 277 8.34 -6.53 -8.72
N GLY A 278 7.13 -6.00 -8.91
CA GLY A 278 5.90 -6.70 -8.55
C GLY A 278 5.73 -8.02 -9.31
N LEU A 279 5.94 -8.02 -10.63
CA LEU A 279 5.88 -9.24 -11.44
C LEU A 279 6.97 -10.26 -11.07
N SER A 280 8.14 -9.79 -10.66
CA SER A 280 9.23 -10.65 -10.18
C SER A 280 8.87 -11.29 -8.84
N PHE A 281 8.29 -10.54 -7.91
CA PHE A 281 7.79 -11.09 -6.65
C PHE A 281 6.65 -12.10 -6.86
N TYR A 282 5.71 -11.83 -7.76
CA TYR A 282 4.69 -12.80 -8.16
C TYR A 282 5.31 -14.14 -8.63
N ARG A 283 6.35 -14.10 -9.46
CA ARG A 283 7.04 -15.31 -9.91
C ARG A 283 7.72 -16.06 -8.75
N LYS A 284 8.21 -15.35 -7.73
CA LYS A 284 8.76 -15.98 -6.51
C LYS A 284 7.67 -16.70 -5.72
N LEU A 285 6.50 -16.08 -5.54
CA LEU A 285 5.34 -16.72 -4.89
C LEU A 285 4.96 -18.03 -5.58
N VAL A 286 4.82 -18.02 -6.92
CA VAL A 286 4.50 -19.23 -7.70
C VAL A 286 5.57 -20.31 -7.54
N ARG A 287 6.86 -19.94 -7.54
CA ARG A 287 7.98 -20.88 -7.33
C ARG A 287 7.97 -21.49 -5.93
N ALA A 288 7.52 -20.75 -4.91
CA ALA A 288 7.35 -21.23 -3.55
C ALA A 288 6.09 -22.09 -3.33
N GLY A 289 5.30 -22.32 -4.39
CA GLY A 289 4.07 -23.09 -4.31
C GLY A 289 2.89 -22.34 -3.69
N VAL A 290 3.00 -21.01 -3.53
CA VAL A 290 1.89 -20.16 -3.06
C VAL A 290 0.82 -20.06 -4.16
N SER A 291 -0.45 -20.16 -3.79
CA SER A 291 -1.58 -19.89 -4.69
C SER A 291 -1.61 -18.39 -5.03
N ALA A 292 -0.95 -18.01 -6.11
CA ALA A 292 -0.80 -16.61 -6.51
C ALA A 292 -1.44 -16.32 -7.87
N VAL A 293 -2.11 -15.18 -7.95
CA VAL A 293 -2.60 -14.56 -9.19
C VAL A 293 -1.85 -13.24 -9.40
N SER A 294 -1.58 -12.89 -10.66
CA SER A 294 -1.16 -11.54 -11.01
C SER A 294 -2.05 -10.99 -12.11
N ARG A 295 -2.28 -9.67 -12.07
CA ARG A 295 -2.91 -8.93 -13.16
C ARG A 295 -2.16 -7.64 -13.45
N THR A 296 -2.28 -7.19 -14.69
CA THR A 296 -1.83 -5.85 -15.11
C THR A 296 -3.06 -5.00 -15.38
N VAL A 297 -3.09 -3.79 -14.82
CA VAL A 297 -4.07 -2.76 -15.14
C VAL A 297 -3.50 -1.91 -16.26
N ASN A 298 -4.08 -2.03 -17.45
CA ASN A 298 -3.58 -1.38 -18.66
C ASN A 298 -3.96 0.11 -18.70
N GLY A 299 -3.10 0.93 -19.27
CA GLY A 299 -3.28 2.37 -19.46
C GLY A 299 -3.14 3.21 -18.19
N THR A 300 -2.74 2.61 -17.06
CA THR A 300 -2.58 3.29 -15.78
C THR A 300 -1.12 3.48 -15.41
N CYS A 301 -0.78 4.66 -14.88
CA CYS A 301 0.47 4.91 -14.17
C CYS A 301 0.40 4.30 -12.76
N HIS A 302 1.46 4.49 -11.98
CA HIS A 302 1.53 4.03 -10.60
C HIS A 302 0.29 4.42 -9.78
N ALA A 303 -0.39 3.41 -9.21
CA ALA A 303 -1.62 3.56 -8.41
C ALA A 303 -2.79 4.27 -9.14
N GLY A 304 -2.76 4.32 -10.48
CA GLY A 304 -3.77 5.04 -11.26
C GLY A 304 -5.20 4.54 -11.04
N ASP A 305 -5.36 3.24 -10.81
CA ASP A 305 -6.63 2.58 -10.48
C ASP A 305 -7.05 2.75 -9.00
N CYS A 306 -6.18 3.27 -8.15
CA CYS A 306 -6.48 3.60 -6.74
C CYS A 306 -6.79 5.08 -6.54
N LEU A 307 -6.29 5.96 -7.41
CA LEU A 307 -6.32 7.41 -7.23
C LEU A 307 -7.42 8.10 -8.04
N PHE A 308 -7.61 7.71 -9.30
CA PHE A 308 -8.37 8.50 -10.27
C PHE A 308 -9.85 8.07 -10.37
N LEU A 309 -10.58 8.10 -9.26
CA LEU A 309 -12.02 7.75 -9.26
C LEU A 309 -12.82 8.66 -10.20
N ASP A 310 -12.61 9.98 -10.13
CA ASP A 310 -13.41 10.93 -10.92
C ASP A 310 -13.13 10.82 -12.43
N ALA A 311 -11.90 10.47 -12.79
CA ALA A 311 -11.45 10.44 -14.18
C ALA A 311 -11.50 9.04 -14.83
N MET A 312 -11.50 7.97 -14.03
CA MET A 312 -11.50 6.57 -14.48
C MET A 312 -12.34 5.67 -13.56
N PRO A 313 -13.64 5.98 -13.36
CA PRO A 313 -14.47 5.26 -12.39
C PRO A 313 -14.67 3.78 -12.74
N ASP A 314 -14.57 3.41 -14.01
CA ASP A 314 -14.65 2.03 -14.50
C ASP A 314 -13.41 1.21 -14.13
N VAL A 315 -12.21 1.76 -14.35
CA VAL A 315 -10.93 1.15 -13.97
C VAL A 315 -10.81 1.04 -12.45
N TYR A 316 -11.12 2.12 -11.73
CA TYR A 316 -11.11 2.14 -10.27
C TYR A 316 -12.03 1.05 -9.68
N ARG A 317 -13.27 1.00 -10.14
CA ARG A 317 -14.24 -0.01 -9.66
C ARG A 317 -13.91 -1.42 -10.15
N ALA A 318 -13.16 -1.58 -11.25
CA ALA A 318 -12.69 -2.89 -11.67
C ALA A 318 -11.73 -3.48 -10.64
N THR A 319 -10.79 -2.68 -10.14
CA THR A 319 -9.90 -3.10 -9.04
C THR A 319 -10.68 -3.42 -7.77
N GLN A 320 -11.69 -2.63 -7.41
CA GLN A 320 -12.49 -2.93 -6.22
C GLN A 320 -13.31 -4.22 -6.35
N ARG A 321 -13.89 -4.49 -7.53
CA ARG A 321 -14.56 -5.76 -7.79
C ARG A 321 -13.59 -6.95 -7.72
N ASP A 322 -12.35 -6.77 -8.15
CA ASP A 322 -11.32 -7.82 -8.07
C ASP A 322 -10.93 -8.11 -6.62
N ILE A 323 -10.72 -7.07 -5.78
CA ILE A 323 -10.49 -7.23 -4.34
C ILE A 323 -11.67 -7.96 -3.69
N LYS A 324 -12.90 -7.51 -3.97
CA LYS A 324 -14.12 -8.13 -3.44
C LYS A 324 -14.24 -9.60 -3.84
N GLY A 325 -14.05 -9.90 -5.13
CA GLY A 325 -14.11 -11.27 -5.64
C GLY A 325 -13.04 -12.17 -5.04
N PHE A 326 -11.82 -11.65 -4.85
CA PHE A 326 -10.76 -12.38 -4.15
C PHE A 326 -11.14 -12.65 -2.69
N ALA A 327 -11.59 -11.64 -1.95
CA ALA A 327 -11.98 -11.77 -0.55
C ALA A 327 -13.13 -12.78 -0.32
N GLU A 328 -14.08 -12.89 -1.26
CA GLU A 328 -15.16 -13.88 -1.21
C GLU A 328 -14.73 -15.30 -1.60
N SER A 329 -13.56 -15.47 -2.23
CA SER A 329 -13.05 -16.77 -2.68
C SER A 329 -12.20 -17.51 -1.64
N LEU A 330 -11.81 -16.84 -0.55
CA LEU A 330 -10.99 -17.36 0.56
C LEU A 330 -11.82 -18.14 1.58
#